data_AF-A0A7W1X807-F1
#
_entry.id   AF-A0A7W1X807-F1
#
_cell.length_a   1.000
_cell.length_b   1.000
_cell.length_c   1.000
_cell.angle_alpha   90.00
_cell.angle_beta   90.00
_cell.angle_gamma   90.00
#
_symmetry.space_group_name_H-M   'P 1'
#
loop_
_entity.id
_entity.type
_entity.pdbx_description
1 polymer ?
#
loop_
_entity_poly.entity_id
_entity_poly.type
_entity_poly.pdbx_seq_one_letter_code
_entity_poly.pdbx_strand_id
1 'polypeptide(L)'
;MKTLVIVVHPNIESSRINKRWKEAVLNEPGITVHDLYEKYRNQPIDVEFEQQLLLAHDRIVFQFPLYWYSSPPLLKQWFDEVLAYGWAYGPGGTKLNGKEWVLAISAGAPEHAYQAGGSNAFSMSELTRPFQASANFVGMTFLPSFVQYDANRITDEEIAQSAIRYVQHITNVELNPKARLRN
;
A
#
# COMPACT_ATOMS: atom_id res chain seq x y z
N MET A 1 9.73 14.91 -0.26
CA MET A 1 9.06 13.75 -0.86
C MET A 1 7.60 13.84 -0.48
N LYS A 2 6.69 13.75 -1.45
CA LYS A 2 5.25 13.70 -1.22
C LYS A 2 4.78 12.25 -1.25
N THR A 3 4.09 11.80 -0.21
CA THR A 3 3.61 10.43 -0.09
C THR A 3 2.08 10.40 -0.18
N LEU A 4 1.54 9.57 -1.05
CA LEU A 4 0.12 9.26 -1.10
C LEU A 4 -0.12 7.94 -0.38
N VAL A 5 -0.96 7.94 0.66
CA VAL A 5 -1.45 6.73 1.33
C VAL A 5 -2.86 6.44 0.84
N ILE A 6 -2.98 5.42 0.00
CA ILE A 6 -4.27 4.89 -0.48
C ILE A 6 -4.74 3.82 0.52
N VAL A 7 -5.71 4.19 1.37
CA VAL A 7 -6.32 3.28 2.34
C VAL A 7 -7.44 2.49 1.66
N VAL A 8 -7.34 1.16 1.71
CA VAL A 8 -8.31 0.27 1.10
C VAL A 8 -8.82 -0.72 2.13
N HIS A 9 -9.86 -0.32 2.85
CA HIS A 9 -10.49 -1.14 3.88
C HIS A 9 -12.02 -1.03 3.80
N PRO A 10 -12.77 -2.13 3.55
CA PRO A 10 -14.22 -2.06 3.31
C PRO A 10 -15.04 -1.62 4.52
N ASN A 11 -14.49 -1.71 5.72
CA ASN A 11 -15.10 -1.17 6.95
C ASN A 11 -14.03 -0.59 7.89
N ILE A 12 -13.43 0.54 7.50
CA ILE A 12 -12.31 1.15 8.24
C ILE A 12 -12.67 1.48 9.69
N GLU A 13 -13.92 1.86 9.97
CA GLU A 13 -14.37 2.23 11.31
C GLU A 13 -14.29 1.08 12.32
N SER A 14 -14.52 -0.16 11.86
CA SER A 14 -14.36 -1.37 12.67
C SER A 14 -12.91 -1.90 12.74
N SER A 15 -12.01 -1.34 11.94
CA SER A 15 -10.63 -1.82 11.86
C SER A 15 -9.86 -1.39 13.09
N ARG A 16 -9.15 -2.33 13.74
CA ARG A 16 -8.24 -1.99 14.85
C ARG A 16 -6.88 -1.49 14.37
N ILE A 17 -6.33 -2.08 13.30
CA ILE A 17 -4.97 -1.79 12.82
C ILE A 17 -4.97 -0.69 11.76
N ASN A 18 -5.68 -0.90 10.65
CA ASN A 18 -5.65 0.03 9.53
C ASN A 18 -6.23 1.40 9.90
N LYS A 19 -7.20 1.45 10.82
CA LYS A 19 -7.72 2.72 11.36
C LYS A 19 -6.63 3.48 12.11
N ARG A 20 -5.88 2.81 12.99
CA ARG A 20 -4.78 3.42 13.74
C ARG A 20 -3.65 3.88 12.83
N TRP A 21 -3.34 3.11 11.79
CA TRP A 21 -2.38 3.53 10.76
C TRP A 21 -2.87 4.76 9.99
N LYS A 22 -4.14 4.78 9.54
CA LYS A 22 -4.77 5.94 8.87
C LYS A 22 -4.66 7.17 9.77
N GLU A 23 -5.08 7.06 11.04
CA GLU A 23 -5.03 8.14 12.03
C GLU A 23 -3.61 8.66 12.26
N ALA A 24 -2.61 7.77 12.35
CA ALA A 24 -1.23 8.15 12.61
C ALA A 24 -0.59 8.98 11.50
N VAL A 25 -1.06 8.84 10.25
CA VAL A 25 -0.51 9.58 9.10
C VAL A 25 -1.30 10.83 8.72
N LEU A 26 -2.48 11.08 9.32
CA LEU A 26 -3.34 12.21 8.95
C LEU A 26 -2.67 13.58 9.12
N ASN A 27 -1.79 13.72 10.12
CA ASN A 27 -1.14 14.99 10.45
C ASN A 27 0.34 15.02 10.04
N GLU A 28 0.82 13.99 9.34
CA GLU A 28 2.21 13.90 8.92
C GLU A 28 2.48 14.83 7.71
N PRO A 29 3.43 15.78 7.82
CA PRO A 29 3.72 16.70 6.73
C PRO A 29 4.13 15.99 5.45
N GLY A 30 3.51 16.35 4.34
CA GLY A 30 3.82 15.77 3.03
C GLY A 30 3.15 14.41 2.77
N ILE A 31 2.28 13.94 3.66
CA ILE A 31 1.41 12.79 3.42
C ILE A 31 0.01 13.26 3.02
N THR A 32 -0.53 12.68 1.96
CA THR A 32 -1.94 12.77 1.60
C THR A 32 -2.60 11.43 1.85
N VAL A 33 -3.71 11.41 2.59
CA VAL A 33 -4.48 10.19 2.85
C VAL A 33 -5.69 10.15 1.93
N HIS A 34 -5.90 9.01 1.27
CA HIS A 34 -7.00 8.80 0.34
C HIS A 34 -7.68 7.46 0.62
N ASP A 35 -8.90 7.49 1.15
CA ASP A 35 -9.67 6.27 1.47
C ASP A 35 -10.60 5.89 0.31
N LEU A 36 -10.30 4.77 -0.35
CA LEU A 36 -11.04 4.34 -1.54
C LEU A 36 -12.48 3.95 -1.22
N TYR A 37 -12.73 3.28 -0.09
CA TYR A 37 -14.08 2.86 0.26
C TYR A 37 -14.90 4.01 0.84
N GLU A 38 -14.27 5.03 1.42
CA GLU A 38 -14.95 6.27 1.77
C GLU A 38 -15.44 6.99 0.51
N LYS A 39 -14.60 7.09 -0.51
CA LYS A 39 -14.91 7.83 -1.74
C LYS A 39 -15.77 7.06 -2.75
N TYR A 40 -15.54 5.77 -2.94
CA TYR A 40 -16.07 5.01 -4.08
C TYR A 40 -17.00 3.85 -3.70
N ARG A 41 -17.46 3.75 -2.45
CA ARG A 41 -18.37 2.65 -2.05
C ARG A 41 -19.65 2.57 -2.87
N ASN A 42 -20.22 3.71 -3.24
CA ASN A 42 -21.51 3.80 -3.91
C ASN A 42 -21.44 4.59 -5.24
N GLN A 43 -20.24 4.78 -5.79
CA GLN A 43 -20.02 5.56 -7.01
C GLN A 43 -18.83 5.01 -7.79
N PRO A 44 -18.79 5.16 -9.13
CA PRO A 44 -17.68 4.68 -9.94
C PRO A 44 -16.37 5.40 -9.61
N ILE A 45 -15.25 4.77 -9.95
CA ILE A 45 -13.92 5.35 -9.78
C ILE A 45 -13.77 6.52 -10.75
N ASP A 46 -13.41 7.68 -10.21
CA ASP A 46 -13.04 8.86 -10.99
C ASP A 46 -11.58 8.72 -11.42
N VAL A 47 -11.37 8.13 -12.59
CA VAL A 47 -10.04 7.81 -13.11
C VAL A 47 -9.17 9.06 -13.24
N GLU A 48 -9.71 10.19 -13.71
CA GLU A 48 -8.93 11.40 -13.90
C GLU A 48 -8.44 11.96 -12.56
N PHE A 49 -9.32 12.02 -11.56
CA PHE A 49 -8.93 12.44 -10.22
C PHE A 49 -7.81 11.55 -9.65
N GLU A 50 -7.96 10.22 -9.74
CA GLU A 50 -6.98 9.28 -9.19
C GLU A 50 -5.62 9.41 -9.89
N GLN A 51 -5.63 9.59 -11.21
CA GLN A 51 -4.42 9.85 -11.99
C GLN A 51 -3.75 11.17 -11.60
N GLN A 52 -4.50 12.25 -11.39
CA GLN A 52 -3.93 13.52 -10.90
C GLN A 52 -3.32 13.37 -9.51
N LEU A 53 -3.96 12.59 -8.64
CA LEU A 53 -3.45 12.31 -7.30
C LEU A 53 -2.12 11.55 -7.38
N LEU A 54 -2.00 10.54 -8.25
CA LEU A 54 -0.73 9.83 -8.48
C LEU A 54 0.36 10.75 -9.03
N LEU A 55 0.02 11.66 -9.95
CA LEU A 55 0.99 12.62 -10.51
C LEU A 55 1.55 13.56 -9.46
N ALA A 56 0.73 14.00 -8.51
CA ALA A 56 1.10 14.94 -7.45
C ALA A 56 2.03 14.36 -6.36
N HIS A 57 2.28 13.04 -6.36
CA HIS A 57 3.03 12.35 -5.32
C HIS A 57 4.20 11.52 -5.87
N ASP A 58 5.23 11.35 -5.05
CA ASP A 58 6.46 10.63 -5.40
C ASP A 58 6.37 9.15 -4.99
N ARG A 59 5.81 8.89 -3.80
CA ARG A 59 5.63 7.56 -3.21
C ARG A 59 4.16 7.25 -3.03
N ILE A 60 3.74 6.08 -3.49
CA ILE A 60 2.37 5.58 -3.36
C ILE A 60 2.38 4.37 -2.42
N VAL A 61 1.66 4.48 -1.30
CA VAL A 61 1.49 3.44 -0.29
C VAL A 61 0.09 2.87 -0.43
N PHE A 62 -0.02 1.56 -0.67
CA PHE A 62 -1.30 0.86 -0.68
C PHE A 62 -1.48 0.17 0.67
N GLN A 63 -2.38 0.71 1.49
CA GLN A 63 -2.62 0.26 2.86
C GLN A 63 -3.90 -0.58 2.92
N PHE A 64 -3.81 -1.87 3.25
CA PHE A 64 -4.98 -2.76 3.26
C PHE A 64 -4.82 -3.99 4.18
N PRO A 65 -5.93 -4.60 4.62
CA PRO A 65 -5.89 -5.91 5.25
C PRO A 65 -5.70 -7.01 4.21
N LEU A 66 -4.88 -8.02 4.54
CA LEU A 66 -4.69 -9.19 3.68
C LEU A 66 -5.93 -10.07 3.70
N TYR A 67 -6.67 -10.11 2.59
CA TYR A 67 -7.85 -10.95 2.40
C TYR A 67 -7.57 -12.02 1.36
N TRP A 68 -7.72 -13.29 1.76
CA TRP A 68 -7.45 -14.43 0.90
C TRP A 68 -6.12 -14.31 0.14
N TYR A 69 -5.07 -13.96 0.89
CA TYR A 69 -3.71 -13.78 0.38
C TYR A 69 -3.57 -12.68 -0.68
N SER A 70 -4.50 -11.73 -0.71
CA SER A 70 -4.54 -10.59 -1.63
C SER A 70 -5.12 -9.34 -0.95
N SER A 71 -5.45 -8.31 -1.72
CA SER A 71 -6.10 -7.09 -1.26
C SER A 71 -7.63 -7.20 -1.28
N PRO A 72 -8.36 -6.25 -0.65
CA PRO A 72 -9.78 -6.07 -0.92
C PRO A 72 -10.06 -5.79 -2.42
N PRO A 73 -11.26 -6.13 -2.92
CA PRO A 73 -11.55 -6.13 -4.35
C PRO A 73 -11.48 -4.74 -4.98
N LEU A 74 -11.82 -3.68 -4.24
CA LEU A 74 -11.79 -2.32 -4.77
C LEU A 74 -10.39 -1.88 -5.19
N LEU A 75 -9.33 -2.38 -4.55
CA LEU A 75 -7.96 -2.09 -4.99
C LEU A 75 -7.68 -2.72 -6.36
N LYS A 76 -8.16 -3.94 -6.59
CA LYS A 76 -7.97 -4.61 -7.88
C LYS A 76 -8.74 -3.89 -8.99
N GLN A 77 -9.98 -3.50 -8.73
CA GLN A 77 -10.77 -2.68 -9.64
C GLN A 77 -10.07 -1.34 -9.93
N TRP A 78 -9.54 -0.69 -8.89
CA TRP A 78 -8.78 0.55 -9.05
C TRP A 78 -7.55 0.36 -9.93
N PHE A 79 -6.79 -0.75 -9.80
CA PHE A 79 -5.70 -1.03 -10.73
C PHE A 79 -6.18 -1.19 -12.18
N ASP A 80 -7.29 -1.90 -12.39
CA ASP A 80 -7.81 -2.17 -13.73
C ASP A 80 -8.30 -0.90 -14.44
N GLU A 81 -8.82 0.07 -13.69
CA GLU A 81 -9.37 1.31 -14.24
C GLU A 81 -8.33 2.45 -14.30
N VAL A 82 -7.53 2.64 -13.24
CA VAL A 82 -6.65 3.81 -13.10
C VAL A 82 -5.31 3.61 -13.83
N LEU A 83 -4.77 2.39 -13.82
CA LEU A 83 -3.51 2.06 -14.51
C LEU A 83 -3.76 1.82 -16.01
N ALA A 84 -4.21 2.85 -16.72
CA ALA A 84 -4.71 2.73 -18.09
C ALA A 84 -3.61 2.71 -19.17
N TYR A 85 -3.91 2.08 -20.31
CA TYR A 85 -3.08 2.11 -21.52
C TYR A 85 -2.93 3.54 -22.07
N GLY A 86 -1.74 3.88 -22.55
CA GLY A 86 -1.39 5.24 -23.01
C GLY A 86 -1.13 6.23 -21.88
N TRP A 87 -1.31 5.81 -20.62
CA TRP A 87 -1.06 6.65 -19.44
C TRP A 87 -0.08 6.01 -18.46
N ALA A 88 -0.39 4.83 -17.91
CA ALA A 88 0.48 4.08 -17.02
C ALA A 88 1.44 3.13 -17.76
N TYR A 89 1.01 2.60 -18.91
CA TYR A 89 1.79 1.67 -19.74
C TYR A 89 1.44 1.81 -21.23
N GLY A 90 2.19 1.13 -22.10
CA GLY A 90 2.02 1.21 -23.56
C GLY A 90 2.66 2.47 -24.16
N PRO A 91 2.51 2.71 -25.48
CA PRO A 91 3.04 3.89 -26.15
C PRO A 91 2.58 5.19 -25.48
N GLY A 92 3.52 6.00 -25.00
CA GLY A 92 3.24 7.25 -24.27
C GLY A 92 2.86 7.06 -22.80
N GLY A 93 2.62 5.82 -22.34
CA GLY A 93 2.24 5.50 -20.98
C GLY A 93 3.44 5.42 -20.04
N THR A 94 3.96 6.57 -19.63
CA THR A 94 5.16 6.68 -18.78
C THR A 94 4.92 7.51 -17.52
N LYS A 95 3.65 7.83 -17.19
CA LYS A 95 3.30 8.81 -16.14
C LYS A 95 3.71 8.38 -14.74
N LEU A 96 3.90 7.07 -14.53
CA LEU A 96 4.29 6.49 -13.25
C LEU A 96 5.78 6.12 -13.16
N ASN A 97 6.54 6.29 -14.24
CA ASN A 97 7.95 5.92 -14.28
C ASN A 97 8.76 6.61 -13.17
N GLY A 98 9.49 5.82 -12.39
CA GLY A 98 10.36 6.31 -11.32
C GLY A 98 9.65 6.65 -10.01
N LYS A 99 8.31 6.62 -9.96
CA LYS A 99 7.56 6.72 -8.69
C LYS A 99 7.76 5.46 -7.85
N GLU A 100 7.54 5.57 -6.55
CA GLU A 100 7.75 4.49 -5.59
C GLU A 100 6.43 3.81 -5.22
N TRP A 101 6.48 2.48 -5.07
CA TRP A 101 5.35 1.65 -4.69
C TRP A 101 5.65 0.92 -3.39
N VAL A 102 4.83 1.13 -2.35
CA VAL A 102 4.94 0.44 -1.06
C VAL A 102 3.61 -0.24 -0.73
N LEU A 103 3.65 -1.46 -0.20
CA LEU A 103 2.48 -2.08 0.42
C LEU A 103 2.57 -1.92 1.94
N ALA A 104 1.43 -1.64 2.57
CA ALA A 104 1.28 -1.65 4.01
C ALA A 104 0.13 -2.59 4.39
N ILE A 105 0.48 -3.77 4.95
CA ILE A 105 -0.42 -4.91 5.03
C ILE A 105 -0.61 -5.34 6.49
N SER A 106 -1.86 -5.44 6.93
CA SER A 106 -2.19 -6.15 8.18
C SER A 106 -2.61 -7.58 7.87
N ALA A 107 -1.96 -8.57 8.49
CA ALA A 107 -2.17 -10.00 8.25
C ALA A 107 -2.65 -10.71 9.53
N GLY A 108 -3.66 -11.57 9.40
CA GLY A 108 -4.30 -12.25 10.54
C GLY A 108 -3.41 -13.29 11.25
N ALA A 109 -2.67 -14.07 10.46
CA ALA A 109 -1.77 -15.12 10.96
C ALA A 109 -0.43 -14.55 11.46
N PRO A 110 0.28 -15.29 12.35
CA PRO A 110 1.61 -14.91 12.81
C PRO A 110 2.64 -14.91 11.68
N GLU A 111 3.74 -14.18 11.87
CA GLU A 111 4.83 -14.08 10.89
C GLU A 111 5.40 -15.45 10.50
N HIS A 112 5.65 -16.33 11.48
CA HIS A 112 6.20 -17.67 11.25
C HIS A 112 5.29 -18.60 10.44
N ALA A 113 4.03 -18.22 10.20
CA ALA A 113 3.16 -18.96 9.27
C ALA A 113 3.58 -18.75 7.81
N TYR A 114 4.18 -17.60 7.48
CA TYR A 114 4.53 -17.18 6.13
C TYR A 114 5.98 -17.55 5.77
N GLN A 115 6.27 -18.84 5.73
CA GLN A 115 7.56 -19.38 5.31
C GLN A 115 7.41 -20.85 4.91
N ALA A 116 8.44 -21.40 4.28
CA ALA A 116 8.51 -22.84 4.02
C ALA A 116 8.37 -23.62 5.34
N GLY A 117 7.44 -24.60 5.37
CA GLY A 117 7.11 -25.37 6.57
C GLY A 117 6.16 -24.67 7.57
N GLY A 118 5.87 -23.37 7.37
CA GLY A 118 4.82 -22.66 8.09
C GLY A 118 3.43 -23.03 7.56
N SER A 119 2.38 -22.73 8.32
CA SER A 119 1.01 -23.12 7.97
C SER A 119 0.46 -22.46 6.69
N ASN A 120 1.01 -21.31 6.27
CA ASN A 120 0.67 -20.67 4.99
C ASN A 120 1.65 -21.03 3.86
N ALA A 121 2.72 -21.79 4.14
CA ALA A 121 3.71 -22.34 3.21
C ALA A 121 4.51 -21.34 2.32
N PHE A 122 4.07 -20.09 2.20
CA PHE A 122 4.66 -19.06 1.35
C PHE A 122 5.02 -17.83 2.18
N SER A 123 6.12 -17.17 1.83
CA SER A 123 6.43 -15.88 2.44
C SER A 123 5.53 -14.76 1.94
N MET A 124 5.44 -13.67 2.71
CA MET A 124 4.64 -12.52 2.30
C MET A 124 5.10 -11.93 0.96
N SER A 125 6.41 -11.93 0.69
CA SER A 125 6.96 -11.50 -0.59
C SER A 125 6.49 -12.35 -1.77
N GLU A 126 6.27 -13.65 -1.55
CA GLU A 126 5.74 -14.55 -2.58
C GLU A 126 4.27 -14.28 -2.90
N LEU A 127 3.48 -14.07 -1.85
CA LEU A 127 2.05 -13.79 -1.95
C LEU A 127 1.77 -12.42 -2.59
N THR A 128 2.71 -11.49 -2.44
CA THR A 128 2.59 -10.11 -2.96
C THR A 128 3.22 -9.89 -4.33
N ARG A 129 3.73 -10.96 -4.98
CA ARG A 129 4.31 -10.90 -6.34
C ARG A 129 3.41 -10.23 -7.38
N PRO A 130 2.07 -10.42 -7.41
CA PRO A 130 1.23 -9.73 -8.38
C PRO A 130 1.33 -8.21 -8.29
N PHE A 131 1.38 -7.63 -7.08
CA PHE A 131 1.55 -6.18 -6.89
C PHE A 131 2.93 -5.72 -7.34
N GLN A 132 3.98 -6.49 -7.05
CA GLN A 132 5.33 -6.21 -7.53
C GLN A 132 5.39 -6.24 -9.07
N ALA A 133 4.76 -7.22 -9.70
CA ALA A 133 4.68 -7.32 -11.15
C ALA A 133 3.95 -6.11 -11.76
N SER A 134 2.83 -5.69 -11.16
CA SER A 134 2.10 -4.47 -11.57
C SER A 134 2.97 -3.22 -11.47
N ALA A 135 3.65 -3.02 -10.33
CA ALA A 135 4.55 -1.88 -10.12
C ALA A 135 5.67 -1.84 -11.18
N ASN A 136 6.32 -2.98 -11.42
CA ASN A 136 7.37 -3.10 -12.42
C ASN A 136 6.86 -2.79 -13.83
N PHE A 137 5.66 -3.29 -14.17
CA PHE A 137 5.08 -3.11 -15.50
C PHE A 137 4.76 -1.65 -15.83
N VAL A 138 4.34 -0.85 -14.83
CA VAL A 138 4.08 0.59 -14.98
C VAL A 138 5.30 1.47 -14.68
N GLY A 139 6.49 0.87 -14.58
CA GLY A 139 7.76 1.59 -14.41
C GLY A 139 8.01 2.17 -13.01
N MET A 140 7.25 1.74 -12.01
CA MET A 140 7.44 2.13 -10.61
C MET A 140 8.52 1.28 -9.93
N THR A 141 9.12 1.80 -8.87
CA THR A 141 10.05 1.04 -8.02
C THR A 141 9.30 0.42 -6.86
N PHE A 142 9.12 -0.91 -6.87
CA PHE A 142 8.55 -1.64 -5.75
C PHE A 142 9.53 -1.70 -4.58
N LEU A 143 9.13 -1.17 -3.44
CA LEU A 143 9.94 -1.05 -2.22
C LEU A 143 9.54 -2.10 -1.18
N PRO A 144 10.38 -2.36 -0.15
CA PRO A 144 10.02 -3.27 0.93
C PRO A 144 8.68 -2.91 1.54
N SER A 145 7.81 -3.93 1.69
CA SER A 145 6.47 -3.76 2.26
C SER A 145 6.54 -3.61 3.78
N PHE A 146 5.64 -2.82 4.34
CA PHE A 146 5.38 -2.81 5.78
C PHE A 146 4.31 -3.86 6.09
N VAL A 147 4.57 -4.75 7.05
CA VAL A 147 3.64 -5.83 7.39
C VAL A 147 3.47 -5.92 8.88
N GLN A 148 2.23 -5.97 9.35
CA GLN A 148 1.89 -6.30 10.73
C GLN A 148 1.16 -7.63 10.76
N TYR A 149 1.81 -8.63 11.35
CA TYR A 149 1.27 -9.96 11.58
C TYR A 149 0.45 -10.02 12.86
N ASP A 150 -0.14 -11.19 13.13
CA ASP A 150 -0.91 -11.48 14.34
C ASP A 150 -2.11 -10.54 14.56
N ALA A 151 -2.71 -10.03 13.49
CA ALA A 151 -3.82 -9.07 13.60
C ALA A 151 -5.02 -9.58 14.41
N ASN A 152 -5.17 -10.91 14.54
CA ASN A 152 -6.23 -11.54 15.34
C ASN A 152 -5.98 -11.52 16.85
N ARG A 153 -4.73 -11.31 17.29
CA ARG A 153 -4.31 -11.45 18.70
C ARG A 153 -3.56 -10.23 19.25
N ILE A 154 -3.16 -9.31 18.38
CA ILE A 154 -2.40 -8.12 18.74
C ILE A 154 -3.13 -7.23 19.76
N THR A 155 -2.39 -6.76 20.75
CA THR A 155 -2.85 -5.85 21.81
C THR A 155 -2.91 -4.41 21.32
N ASP A 156 -3.65 -3.53 22.00
CA ASP A 156 -3.73 -2.12 21.62
C ASP A 156 -2.38 -1.40 21.73
N GLU A 157 -1.53 -1.79 22.68
CA GLU A 157 -0.17 -1.26 22.81
C GLU A 157 0.70 -1.65 21.61
N GLU A 158 0.66 -2.92 21.21
CA GLU A 158 1.40 -3.39 20.03
C GLU A 158 0.89 -2.73 18.73
N ILE A 159 -0.41 -2.44 18.64
CA ILE A 159 -0.98 -1.65 17.53
C ILE A 159 -0.43 -0.23 17.55
N ALA A 160 -0.36 0.42 18.71
CA ALA A 160 0.21 1.77 18.83
C ALA A 160 1.68 1.80 18.39
N GLN A 161 2.48 0.81 18.83
CA GLN A 161 3.86 0.66 18.39
C GLN A 161 3.96 0.37 16.89
N SER A 162 3.03 -0.42 16.35
CA SER A 162 2.93 -0.69 14.91
C SER A 162 2.69 0.58 14.10
N ALA A 163 1.81 1.48 14.59
CA ALA A 163 1.56 2.75 13.92
C ALA A 163 2.81 3.64 13.87
N ILE A 164 3.64 3.67 14.92
CA ILE A 164 4.92 4.39 14.91
C ILE A 164 5.86 3.80 13.85
N ARG A 165 6.05 2.47 13.84
CA ARG A 165 6.89 1.80 12.84
C ARG A 165 6.36 2.00 11.42
N TYR A 166 5.04 2.04 11.24
CA TYR A 166 4.40 2.30 9.96
C TYR A 166 4.77 3.68 9.42
N VAL A 167 4.58 4.73 10.22
CA VAL A 167 4.93 6.11 9.85
C VAL A 167 6.42 6.20 9.51
N GLN A 168 7.30 5.65 10.37
CA GLN A 168 8.74 5.62 10.13
C GLN A 168 9.10 4.91 8.82
N HIS A 169 8.48 3.77 8.52
CA HIS A 169 8.73 3.01 7.30
C HIS A 169 8.37 3.80 6.05
N ILE A 170 7.16 4.36 5.98
CA ILE A 170 6.67 5.01 4.77
C ILE A 170 7.27 6.40 4.55
N THR A 171 7.78 7.05 5.59
CA THR A 171 8.48 8.35 5.51
C THR A 171 9.98 8.19 5.30
N ASN A 172 10.55 6.99 5.50
CA ASN A 172 11.96 6.74 5.30
C ASN A 172 12.38 6.93 3.83
N VAL A 173 13.17 7.97 3.58
CA VAL A 173 13.73 8.28 2.25
C VAL A 173 14.72 7.20 1.78
N GLU A 174 15.41 6.54 2.71
CA GLU A 174 16.35 5.46 2.44
C GLU A 174 15.65 4.12 2.19
N LEU A 175 14.32 4.06 2.24
CA LEU A 175 13.59 2.86 1.83
C LEU A 175 13.87 2.52 0.35
N ASN A 176 14.14 3.54 -0.47
CA ASN A 176 14.61 3.35 -1.83
C ASN A 176 16.14 3.15 -1.86
N PRO A 177 16.64 1.97 -2.26
CA PRO A 177 18.07 1.71 -2.29
C PRO A 177 18.84 2.60 -3.26
N LYS A 178 18.18 3.17 -4.29
CA LYS A 178 18.81 4.14 -5.20
C LYS A 178 19.08 5.49 -4.53
N ALA A 179 18.32 5.85 -3.48
CA ALA A 179 18.57 7.05 -2.69
C ALA A 179 19.76 6.86 -1.74
N ARG A 180 19.95 5.64 -1.19
CA ARG A 180 21.10 5.29 -0.34
C ARG A 180 22.46 5.45 -1.00
N LEU A 181 22.53 5.34 -2.33
CA LEU A 181 23.77 5.42 -3.11
C LEU A 181 24.13 6.85 -3.55
N ARG A 182 23.27 7.85 -3.24
CA ARG A 182 23.46 9.25 -3.63
C ARG A 182 23.84 10.17 -2.46
N ASN A 183 23.75 9.67 -1.24
CA ASN A 183 24.20 10.33 0.00
C ASN A 183 25.51 9.69 0.47
#